data_AF-A0A954UG02-F1
#
_entry.id   AF-A0A954UG02-F1
#
_cell.length_a   1.000
_cell.length_b   1.000
_cell.length_c   1.000
_cell.angle_alpha   90.00
_cell.angle_beta   90.00
_cell.angle_gamma   90.00
#
_symmetry.space_group_name_H-M   'P 1'
#
loop_
_entity.id
_entity.type
_entity.pdbx_description
1 polymer ?
#
loop_
_entity_poly.entity_id
_entity_poly.type
_entity_poly.pdbx_seq_one_letter_code
_entity_poly.pdbx_strand_id
1 'polypeptide(L)'
;NYAAVHLPQMFSEPFTFEQGKHHRWKLDHDQIVRYGLSSALNPETDWWENIQVVDRSLHFFAIREWLCTCVLICEDLARLDPVGQFVRAVAPDLVIALLFDGPQLSNRWPAYHATVLADDPGASVLTLTSLGMAKLSRPTNHHGPDHATVIGMWRDASGNFVEIRLPPNSHAAVLTLHHRSRTSVTADGRANPHELGSPVFGGLNYLRIT
;
A
#
# COMPACT_ATOMS: atom_id res chain seq x y z
N ASN A 1 11.80 -12.22 0.65
CA ASN A 1 10.61 -11.36 0.68
C ASN A 1 11.05 -9.92 0.58
N TYR A 2 10.97 -9.37 -0.64
CA TYR A 2 11.45 -8.04 -0.98
C TYR A 2 10.54 -7.42 -2.05
N ALA A 3 10.64 -6.11 -2.23
CA ALA A 3 10.11 -5.40 -3.38
C ALA A 3 11.27 -5.04 -4.32
N ALA A 4 11.08 -5.21 -5.63
CA ALA A 4 11.98 -4.70 -6.65
C ALA A 4 11.31 -3.54 -7.38
N VAL A 5 12.05 -2.44 -7.55
CA VAL A 5 11.62 -1.30 -8.37
C VAL A 5 12.56 -1.20 -9.55
N HIS A 6 11.98 -1.31 -10.75
CA HIS A 6 12.68 -1.15 -12.02
C HIS A 6 12.33 0.22 -12.60
N LEU A 7 13.30 1.13 -12.61
CA LEU A 7 13.15 2.45 -13.22
C LEU A 7 13.79 2.43 -14.61
N PRO A 8 13.00 2.58 -15.69
CA PRO A 8 13.54 2.59 -17.04
C PRO A 8 14.43 3.82 -17.24
N GLN A 9 15.57 3.63 -17.90
CA GLN A 9 16.40 4.74 -18.40
C GLN A 9 16.32 4.80 -19.91
N MET A 10 16.43 6.02 -20.45
CA MET A 10 16.51 6.20 -21.90
C MET A 10 17.93 5.84 -22.35
N PHE A 11 18.06 4.81 -23.21
CA PHE A 11 19.32 4.34 -23.80
C PHE A 11 20.31 3.63 -22.87
N SER A 12 19.87 3.16 -21.70
CA SER A 12 20.69 2.34 -20.79
C SER A 12 19.85 1.29 -20.04
N GLU A 13 20.52 0.35 -19.38
CA GLU A 13 19.88 -0.65 -18.54
C GLU A 13 19.06 0.02 -17.43
N PRO A 14 17.88 -0.55 -17.07
CA PRO A 14 17.05 0.00 -16.01
C PRO A 14 17.76 -0.09 -14.67
N PHE A 15 17.62 0.96 -13.85
CA PHE A 15 18.02 0.86 -12.45
C PHE A 15 17.09 -0.11 -11.73
N THR A 16 17.68 -1.08 -11.04
CA THR A 16 16.96 -2.04 -10.22
C THR A 16 17.34 -1.82 -8.77
N PHE A 17 16.34 -1.53 -7.94
CA PHE A 17 16.49 -1.40 -6.50
C PHE A 17 15.71 -2.50 -5.82
N GLU A 18 16.33 -3.15 -4.84
CA GLU A 18 15.66 -4.14 -4.00
C GLU A 18 15.50 -3.60 -2.57
N GLN A 19 14.35 -3.87 -1.98
CA GLN A 19 14.01 -3.50 -0.61
C GLN A 19 13.48 -4.72 0.15
N GLY A 20 14.18 -5.14 1.19
CA GLY A 20 13.67 -6.16 2.11
C GLY A 20 12.50 -5.67 2.97
N LYS A 21 11.77 -6.60 3.58
CA LYS A 21 10.80 -6.29 4.64
C LYS A 21 11.51 -5.78 5.89
N HIS A 22 10.91 -4.83 6.61
CA HIS A 22 11.43 -4.38 7.91
C HIS A 22 10.87 -5.20 9.08
N HIS A 23 9.74 -5.87 8.84
CA HIS A 23 9.01 -6.69 9.80
C HIS A 23 8.63 -8.06 9.24
N ARG A 24 8.64 -9.06 10.12
CA ARG A 24 7.94 -10.34 9.88
C ARG A 24 6.45 -10.11 9.95
N TRP A 25 5.72 -10.73 9.04
CA TRP A 25 4.26 -10.75 9.13
C TRP A 25 3.82 -11.55 10.35
N LYS A 26 2.88 -10.99 11.12
CA LYS A 26 2.22 -11.67 12.23
C LYS A 26 0.82 -12.08 11.80
N LEU A 27 0.47 -13.34 12.04
CA LEU A 27 -0.87 -13.90 11.90
C LEU A 27 -1.50 -14.05 13.28
N ASP A 28 -2.63 -13.37 13.49
CA ASP A 28 -3.47 -13.50 14.67
C ASP A 28 -4.62 -14.50 14.48
N HIS A 29 -5.39 -14.74 15.54
CA HIS A 29 -6.58 -15.60 15.53
C HIS A 29 -7.52 -15.28 14.36
N ASP A 30 -7.90 -14.01 14.22
CA ASP A 30 -8.87 -13.55 13.23
C ASP A 30 -8.39 -13.81 11.81
N GLN A 31 -7.11 -13.53 11.53
CA GLN A 31 -6.50 -13.79 10.23
C GLN A 31 -6.40 -15.29 9.95
N ILE A 32 -6.02 -16.12 10.93
CA ILE A 32 -5.93 -17.58 10.76
C ILE A 32 -7.30 -18.16 10.40
N VAL A 33 -8.35 -17.79 11.14
CA VAL A 33 -9.73 -18.23 10.87
C VAL A 33 -10.21 -17.69 9.51
N ARG A 34 -10.02 -16.40 9.25
CA ARG A 34 -10.46 -15.72 8.02
C ARG A 34 -9.80 -16.31 6.77
N TYR A 35 -8.53 -16.70 6.85
CA TYR A 35 -7.81 -17.31 5.74
C TYR A 35 -7.98 -18.84 5.67
N GLY A 36 -8.76 -19.43 6.60
CA GLY A 36 -8.99 -20.86 6.64
C GLY A 36 -7.72 -21.66 6.92
N LEU A 37 -6.78 -21.10 7.68
CA LEU A 37 -5.50 -21.69 8.02
C LEU A 37 -5.53 -22.52 9.31
N SER A 38 -6.68 -22.61 9.98
CA SER A 38 -6.86 -23.30 11.27
C SER A 38 -6.54 -24.81 11.23
N SER A 39 -6.50 -25.42 10.05
CA SER A 39 -6.07 -26.82 9.90
C SER A 39 -4.55 -27.01 10.00
N ALA A 40 -3.77 -25.94 9.83
CA ALA A 40 -2.31 -25.96 9.83
C ALA A 40 -1.71 -25.10 10.97
N LEU A 41 -2.38 -24.03 11.38
CA LEU A 41 -1.94 -23.09 12.40
C LEU A 41 -2.96 -23.03 13.54
N ASN A 42 -2.50 -23.17 14.79
CA ASN A 42 -3.36 -23.03 15.97
C ASN A 42 -3.85 -21.57 16.10
N PRO A 43 -5.17 -21.29 16.04
CA PRO A 43 -5.70 -19.92 16.17
C PRO A 43 -5.48 -19.30 17.56
N GLU A 44 -5.21 -20.10 18.59
CA GLU A 44 -4.95 -19.64 19.96
C GLU A 44 -3.49 -19.19 20.16
N THR A 45 -2.71 -19.10 19.09
CA THR A 45 -1.31 -18.69 19.12
C THR A 45 -1.04 -17.69 18.02
N ASP A 46 -0.23 -16.68 18.33
CA ASP A 46 0.28 -15.75 17.33
C ASP A 46 1.39 -16.41 16.51
N TRP A 47 1.23 -16.44 15.18
CA TRP A 47 2.23 -17.03 14.28
C TRP A 47 3.03 -15.94 13.58
N TRP A 48 4.35 -16.13 13.52
CA TRP A 48 5.25 -15.21 12.86
C TRP A 48 5.85 -15.86 11.63
N GLU A 49 5.91 -15.07 10.55
CA GLU A 49 6.57 -15.46 9.31
C GLU A 49 8.03 -15.86 9.57
N ASN A 50 8.39 -17.09 9.18
CA ASN A 50 9.73 -17.63 9.39
C ASN A 50 10.69 -17.16 8.30
N ILE A 51 11.12 -15.90 8.39
CA ILE A 51 12.13 -15.29 7.53
C ILE A 51 13.21 -14.57 8.33
N GLN A 52 14.39 -14.42 7.74
CA GLN A 52 15.38 -13.47 8.22
C GLN A 52 14.98 -12.05 7.82
N VAL A 53 15.04 -11.12 8.77
CA VAL A 53 14.93 -9.68 8.50
C VAL A 53 16.36 -9.18 8.35
N VAL A 54 16.73 -8.82 7.12
CA VAL A 54 18.07 -8.33 6.75
C VAL A 54 18.21 -6.85 7.08
N ASP A 55 19.29 -6.23 6.58
CA ASP A 55 19.52 -4.79 6.73
C ASP A 55 18.31 -3.98 6.26
N ARG A 56 17.91 -3.04 7.12
CA ARG A 56 16.72 -2.21 6.93
C ARG A 56 17.08 -1.02 6.06
N SER A 57 16.57 -1.01 4.83
CA SER A 57 16.72 0.10 3.89
C SER A 57 15.34 0.55 3.43
N LEU A 58 15.08 1.86 3.43
CA LEU A 58 13.90 2.44 2.83
C LEU A 58 14.32 3.33 1.66
N HIS A 59 13.78 3.04 0.47
CA HIS A 59 14.09 3.80 -0.74
C HIS A 59 13.00 4.82 -1.06
N PHE A 60 13.42 5.98 -1.54
CA PHE A 60 12.56 7.05 -2.03
C PHE A 60 12.92 7.35 -3.48
N PHE A 61 11.92 7.33 -4.36
CA PHE A 61 12.09 7.46 -5.79
C PHE A 61 11.30 8.65 -6.32
N ALA A 62 11.98 9.65 -6.86
CA ALA A 62 11.33 10.72 -7.62
C ALA A 62 11.04 10.22 -9.05
N ILE A 63 9.86 9.65 -9.27
CA ILE A 63 9.45 9.11 -10.58
C ILE A 63 9.09 10.26 -11.55
N ARG A 64 8.65 11.39 -11.00
CA ARG A 64 8.50 12.68 -11.67
C ARG A 64 8.98 13.77 -10.71
N GLU A 65 9.20 14.98 -11.21
CA GLU A 65 9.61 16.14 -10.39
C GLU A 65 8.69 16.40 -9.20
N TRP A 66 7.40 16.08 -9.33
CA TRP A 66 6.37 16.27 -8.29
C TRP A 66 5.95 14.97 -7.59
N LEU A 67 6.55 13.82 -7.91
CA LEU A 67 6.08 12.51 -7.44
C LEU A 67 7.21 11.69 -6.81
N CYS A 68 7.48 11.98 -5.54
CA CYS A 68 8.30 11.15 -4.67
C CYS A 68 7.49 9.94 -4.18
N THR A 69 8.00 8.75 -4.42
CA THR A 69 7.34 7.48 -4.07
C THR A 69 8.20 6.64 -3.14
N CYS A 70 7.59 5.99 -2.16
CA CYS A 70 8.24 4.90 -1.43
C CYS A 70 7.34 3.66 -1.36
N VAL A 71 7.93 2.52 -0.98
CA VAL A 71 7.24 1.23 -0.88
C VAL A 71 7.32 0.72 0.56
N LEU A 72 6.18 0.31 1.10
CA LEU A 72 6.09 -0.43 2.37
C LEU A 72 5.63 -1.86 2.08
N ILE A 73 6.13 -2.83 2.84
CA ILE A 73 5.83 -4.25 2.60
C ILE A 73 5.13 -4.84 3.83
N CYS A 74 3.87 -5.21 3.64
CA CYS A 74 3.05 -5.96 4.58
C CYS A 74 2.98 -5.29 5.96
N GLU A 75 3.57 -5.91 6.98
CA GLU A 75 3.56 -5.45 8.37
C GLU A 75 4.22 -4.07 8.55
N ASP A 76 5.05 -3.63 7.60
CA ASP A 76 5.66 -2.29 7.62
C ASP A 76 4.62 -1.15 7.61
N LEU A 77 3.43 -1.39 7.05
CA LEU A 77 2.32 -0.43 7.09
C LEU A 77 1.72 -0.32 8.51
N ALA A 78 1.59 -1.45 9.22
CA ALA A 78 1.02 -1.50 10.56
C ALA A 78 2.01 -1.09 11.65
N ARG A 79 3.30 -1.40 11.42
CA ARG A 79 4.40 -1.14 12.35
C ARG A 79 5.44 -0.31 11.63
N LEU A 80 5.27 0.99 11.74
CA LEU A 80 6.14 1.93 11.03
C LEU A 80 7.55 1.97 11.63
N ASP A 81 7.77 1.74 12.92
CA ASP A 81 9.13 1.75 13.47
C ASP A 81 9.96 0.58 12.96
N PRO A 82 11.19 0.78 12.45
CA PRO A 82 11.99 2.00 12.61
C PRO A 82 11.89 2.99 11.45
N VAL A 83 11.12 2.68 10.40
CA VAL A 83 11.06 3.46 9.16
C VAL A 83 10.14 4.68 9.22
N GLY A 84 9.23 4.73 10.18
CA GLY A 84 8.17 5.74 10.30
C GLY A 84 8.71 7.18 10.38
N GLN A 85 9.78 7.39 11.15
CA GLN A 85 10.43 8.70 11.22
C GLN A 85 10.96 9.17 9.87
N PHE A 86 11.48 8.26 9.04
CA PHE A 86 12.01 8.60 7.73
C PHE A 86 10.90 8.86 6.72
N VAL A 87 9.81 8.07 6.76
CA VAL A 87 8.61 8.32 5.95
C VAL A 87 8.05 9.71 6.27
N ARG A 88 7.91 10.06 7.56
CA ARG A 88 7.43 11.39 7.96
C ARG A 88 8.41 12.51 7.62
N ALA A 89 9.71 12.29 7.79
CA ALA A 89 10.73 13.30 7.52
C ALA A 89 10.87 13.60 6.02
N VAL A 90 10.80 12.58 5.16
CA VAL A 90 10.87 12.76 3.71
C VAL A 90 9.53 13.20 3.13
N ALA A 91 8.41 12.80 3.74
CA ALA A 91 7.05 13.12 3.31
C ALA A 91 6.79 12.76 1.82
N PRO A 92 6.89 11.47 1.45
CA PRO A 92 6.66 11.05 0.06
C PRO A 92 5.24 11.39 -0.40
N ASP A 93 5.10 11.80 -1.65
CA ASP A 93 3.80 12.11 -2.26
C ASP A 93 2.93 10.85 -2.42
N LEU A 94 3.57 9.70 -2.66
CA LEU A 94 2.93 8.40 -2.83
C LEU A 94 3.62 7.32 -1.98
N VAL A 95 2.84 6.59 -1.19
CA VAL A 95 3.24 5.35 -0.52
C VAL A 95 2.51 4.19 -1.17
N ILE A 96 3.25 3.19 -1.65
CA ILE A 96 2.69 1.93 -2.15
C ILE A 96 2.90 0.86 -1.08
N ALA A 97 1.83 0.37 -0.47
CA ALA A 97 1.87 -0.70 0.52
C ALA A 97 1.52 -2.05 -0.14
N LEU A 98 2.52 -2.91 -0.29
CA LEU A 98 2.37 -4.26 -0.83
C LEU A 98 2.03 -5.23 0.29
N LEU A 99 0.80 -5.75 0.33
CA LEU A 99 0.29 -6.54 1.43
C LEU A 99 0.06 -7.99 1.05
N PHE A 100 0.36 -8.87 2.00
CA PHE A 100 -0.06 -10.27 1.97
C PHE A 100 -1.26 -10.44 2.91
N ASP A 101 -2.36 -9.75 2.58
CA ASP A 101 -3.58 -9.66 3.39
C ASP A 101 -4.83 -9.94 2.52
N GLY A 102 -6.00 -10.09 3.12
CA GLY A 102 -7.25 -10.26 2.38
C GLY A 102 -7.69 -8.99 1.61
N PRO A 103 -8.97 -8.88 1.22
CA PRO A 103 -9.49 -7.75 0.46
C PRO A 103 -9.15 -6.40 1.08
N GLN A 104 -8.78 -5.44 0.24
CA GLN A 104 -8.34 -4.11 0.65
C GLN A 104 -9.56 -3.20 0.82
N LEU A 105 -10.18 -3.27 2.00
CA LEU A 105 -11.42 -2.58 2.31
C LEU A 105 -11.18 -1.39 3.22
N SER A 106 -12.00 -0.35 3.04
CA SER A 106 -12.02 0.88 3.82
C SER A 106 -12.22 0.68 5.33
N ASN A 107 -12.84 -0.44 5.73
CA ASN A 107 -13.11 -0.79 7.12
C ASN A 107 -12.11 -1.79 7.73
N ARG A 108 -10.99 -2.06 7.06
CA ARG A 108 -9.95 -2.98 7.56
C ARG A 108 -8.70 -2.24 8.01
N TRP A 109 -7.85 -2.94 8.78
CA TRP A 109 -6.60 -2.39 9.29
C TRP A 109 -5.73 -1.68 8.24
N PRO A 110 -5.60 -2.12 6.96
CA PRO A 110 -4.77 -1.39 6.00
C PRO A 110 -5.27 0.03 5.76
N ALA A 111 -6.60 0.22 5.72
CA ALA A 111 -7.21 1.53 5.52
C ALA A 111 -6.95 2.46 6.73
N TYR A 112 -7.00 1.92 7.95
CA TYR A 112 -6.67 2.68 9.15
C TYR A 112 -5.22 3.19 9.10
N HIS A 113 -4.26 2.32 8.83
CA HIS A 113 -2.84 2.72 8.78
C HIS A 113 -2.51 3.59 7.55
N ALA A 114 -3.18 3.37 6.42
CA ALA A 114 -3.11 4.27 5.28
C ALA A 114 -3.61 5.68 5.62
N THR A 115 -4.66 5.79 6.46
CA THR A 115 -5.17 7.08 6.94
C THR A 115 -4.11 7.82 7.75
N VAL A 116 -3.39 7.12 8.64
CA VAL A 116 -2.30 7.73 9.42
C VAL A 116 -1.28 8.41 8.52
N LEU A 117 -0.82 7.74 7.46
CA LEU A 117 0.14 8.31 6.51
C LEU A 117 -0.46 9.42 5.62
N ALA A 118 -1.75 9.31 5.31
CA ALA A 118 -2.46 10.33 4.53
C ALA A 118 -2.77 11.60 5.32
N ASP A 119 -2.90 11.49 6.64
CA ASP A 119 -3.09 12.64 7.52
C ASP A 119 -1.74 13.23 7.96
N ASP A 120 -0.72 12.38 8.17
CA ASP A 120 0.67 12.76 8.48
C ASP A 120 1.66 11.69 7.94
N PRO A 121 2.44 11.99 6.87
CA PRO A 121 2.85 13.33 6.44
C PRO A 121 1.98 13.98 5.35
N GLY A 122 0.81 13.45 5.01
CA GLY A 122 -0.01 13.97 3.91
C GLY A 122 0.17 13.20 2.59
N ALA A 123 0.64 11.96 2.65
CA ALA A 123 0.89 11.13 1.47
C ALA A 123 -0.42 10.63 0.84
N SER A 124 -0.41 10.32 -0.45
CA SER A 124 -1.38 9.37 -0.97
C SER A 124 -0.89 7.95 -0.77
N VAL A 125 -1.79 7.05 -0.43
CA VAL A 125 -1.48 5.67 -0.08
C VAL A 125 -2.28 4.73 -0.99
N LEU A 126 -1.56 3.87 -1.69
CA LEU A 126 -2.12 2.75 -2.44
C LEU A 126 -1.78 1.46 -1.70
N THR A 127 -2.77 0.78 -1.13
CA THR A 127 -2.59 -0.59 -0.64
C THR A 127 -2.93 -1.59 -1.75
N LEU A 128 -2.17 -2.68 -1.83
CA LEU A 128 -2.35 -3.73 -2.82
C LEU A 128 -2.22 -5.10 -2.17
N THR A 129 -3.03 -6.05 -2.61
CA THR A 129 -2.87 -7.48 -2.29
C THR A 129 -3.01 -8.33 -3.56
N SER A 130 -2.59 -9.59 -3.49
CA SER A 130 -2.84 -10.55 -4.56
C SER A 130 -4.32 -10.97 -4.57
N LEU A 131 -4.85 -11.24 -5.78
CA LEU A 131 -6.20 -11.79 -5.93
C LEU A 131 -6.37 -13.13 -5.19
N GLY A 132 -5.30 -13.93 -5.10
CA GLY A 132 -5.30 -15.19 -4.35
C GLY A 132 -5.58 -14.97 -2.86
N MET A 133 -4.88 -14.01 -2.24
CA MET A 133 -5.11 -13.68 -0.83
C MET A 133 -6.49 -13.03 -0.61
N ALA A 134 -6.93 -12.19 -1.53
CA ALA A 134 -8.27 -11.60 -1.47
C ALA A 134 -9.37 -12.67 -1.51
N LYS A 135 -9.22 -13.70 -2.38
CA LYS A 135 -10.13 -14.85 -2.48
C LYS A 135 -10.03 -15.84 -1.33
N LEU A 136 -8.84 -15.99 -0.72
CA LEU A 136 -8.65 -16.86 0.44
C LEU A 136 -9.39 -16.34 1.67
N SER A 137 -9.55 -15.03 1.79
CA SER A 137 -10.26 -14.35 2.87
C SER A 137 -11.76 -14.66 2.82
N ARG A 138 -12.25 -15.40 3.81
CA ARG A 138 -13.66 -15.73 3.96
C ARG A 138 -14.41 -14.58 4.66
N PRO A 139 -15.64 -14.24 4.25
CA PRO A 139 -16.48 -13.34 5.02
C PRO A 139 -16.74 -13.97 6.39
N THR A 140 -16.50 -13.23 7.48
CA THR A 140 -16.71 -13.71 8.86
C THR A 140 -18.16 -14.13 9.14
N ASN A 141 -19.11 -13.68 8.33
CA ASN A 141 -20.54 -13.83 8.58
C ASN A 141 -21.24 -14.75 7.57
N HIS A 142 -20.55 -15.34 6.59
CA HIS A 142 -21.08 -16.14 5.46
C HIS A 142 -22.21 -15.51 4.60
N HIS A 143 -22.74 -14.34 4.98
CA HIS A 143 -23.89 -13.65 4.37
C HIS A 143 -23.53 -12.22 3.88
N GLY A 144 -22.25 -11.85 3.91
CA GLY A 144 -21.78 -10.55 3.43
C GLY A 144 -21.58 -10.51 1.91
N PRO A 145 -21.50 -9.31 1.30
CA PRO A 145 -21.15 -9.17 -0.11
C PRO A 145 -19.80 -9.84 -0.39
N ASP A 146 -19.63 -10.40 -1.58
CA ASP A 146 -18.34 -10.96 -1.99
C ASP A 146 -17.34 -9.83 -2.27
N HIS A 147 -16.41 -9.65 -1.35
CA HIS A 147 -15.31 -8.69 -1.46
C HIS A 147 -14.02 -9.33 -1.96
N ALA A 148 -14.04 -10.62 -2.35
CA ALA A 148 -12.86 -11.39 -2.74
C ALA A 148 -12.06 -10.80 -3.91
N THR A 149 -12.63 -9.84 -4.65
CA THR A 149 -11.99 -9.20 -5.80
C THR A 149 -11.50 -7.78 -5.55
N VAL A 150 -11.62 -7.24 -4.32
CA VAL A 150 -11.04 -5.93 -3.98
C VAL A 150 -9.55 -6.09 -3.69
N ILE A 151 -8.73 -5.89 -4.73
CA ILE A 151 -7.29 -6.14 -4.72
C ILE A 151 -6.46 -4.94 -4.24
N GLY A 152 -7.07 -3.77 -4.15
CA GLY A 152 -6.37 -2.56 -3.72
C GLY A 152 -7.29 -1.52 -3.13
N MET A 153 -6.71 -0.53 -2.46
CA MET A 153 -7.43 0.63 -1.95
C MET A 153 -6.56 1.86 -2.08
N TRP A 154 -7.14 2.95 -2.58
CA TRP A 154 -6.56 4.27 -2.61
C TRP A 154 -7.08 5.12 -1.44
N ARG A 155 -6.18 5.80 -0.76
CA ARG A 155 -6.46 6.84 0.24
C ARG A 155 -5.58 8.05 -0.05
N ASP A 156 -6.15 9.25 -0.19
CA ASP A 156 -5.35 10.48 -0.30
C ASP A 156 -5.63 11.48 0.82
N ALA A 157 -4.73 12.46 0.95
CA ALA A 157 -4.83 13.54 1.93
C ALA A 157 -6.04 14.47 1.74
N SER A 158 -6.80 14.34 0.64
CA SER A 158 -8.03 15.11 0.42
C SER A 158 -9.24 14.46 1.07
N GLY A 159 -9.08 13.27 1.67
CA GLY A 159 -10.20 12.56 2.27
C GLY A 159 -10.74 11.40 1.42
N ASN A 160 -10.25 11.20 0.19
CA ASN A 160 -10.83 10.21 -0.71
C ASN A 160 -10.48 8.77 -0.28
N PHE A 161 -11.44 7.87 -0.45
CA PHE A 161 -11.26 6.43 -0.37
C PHE A 161 -11.83 5.77 -1.62
N VAL A 162 -11.01 4.96 -2.31
CA VAL A 162 -11.45 4.21 -3.49
C VAL A 162 -10.99 2.76 -3.38
N GLU A 163 -11.95 1.84 -3.25
CA GLU A 163 -11.70 0.40 -3.31
C GLU A 163 -11.53 -0.05 -4.77
N ILE A 164 -10.39 -0.68 -5.08
CA ILE A 164 -10.01 -1.13 -6.41
C ILE A 164 -10.44 -2.59 -6.56
N ARG A 165 -11.64 -2.76 -7.11
CA ARG A 165 -12.22 -4.07 -7.41
C ARG A 165 -11.84 -4.55 -8.81
N LEU A 166 -11.22 -5.71 -8.90
CA LEU A 166 -10.94 -6.35 -10.18
C LEU A 166 -12.23 -6.98 -10.74
N PRO A 167 -12.73 -6.57 -11.91
CA PRO A 167 -13.92 -7.17 -12.52
C PRO A 167 -13.67 -8.62 -12.94
N PRO A 168 -14.73 -9.42 -13.14
CA PRO A 168 -14.61 -10.74 -13.75
C PRO A 168 -13.85 -10.68 -15.09
N ASN A 169 -13.03 -11.69 -15.37
CA ASN A 169 -12.23 -11.82 -16.60
C ASN A 169 -11.18 -10.71 -16.84
N SER A 170 -10.91 -9.87 -15.85
CA SER A 170 -9.79 -8.91 -15.88
C SER A 170 -8.56 -9.50 -15.20
N HIS A 171 -7.37 -9.18 -15.71
CA HIS A 171 -6.09 -9.66 -15.18
C HIS A 171 -5.27 -8.53 -14.54
N ALA A 172 -5.53 -7.28 -14.92
CA ALA A 172 -4.84 -6.12 -14.38
C ALA A 172 -5.76 -4.89 -14.30
N ALA A 173 -5.36 -3.93 -13.47
CA ALA A 173 -5.95 -2.61 -13.39
C ALA A 173 -4.86 -1.54 -13.61
N VAL A 174 -5.14 -0.58 -14.49
CA VAL A 174 -4.33 0.61 -14.71
C VAL A 174 -4.95 1.74 -13.92
N LEU A 175 -4.21 2.20 -12.91
CA LEU A 175 -4.58 3.34 -12.08
C LEU A 175 -4.06 4.63 -12.71
N THR A 176 -4.98 5.55 -13.02
CA THR A 176 -4.64 6.90 -13.46
C THR A 176 -4.55 7.82 -12.25
N LEU A 177 -3.49 8.62 -12.17
CA LEU A 177 -3.30 9.64 -11.13
C LEU A 177 -3.29 11.03 -11.77
N HIS A 178 -3.88 12.01 -11.10
CA HIS A 178 -3.75 13.42 -11.46
C HIS A 178 -2.85 14.13 -10.46
N HIS A 179 -2.08 15.11 -10.96
CA HIS A 179 -1.40 16.07 -10.10
C HIS A 179 -2.42 17.12 -9.66
N ARG A 180 -2.60 17.28 -8.35
CA ARG A 180 -3.38 18.37 -7.77
C ARG A 180 -2.41 19.33 -7.08
N SER A 181 -2.17 20.49 -7.69
CA SER A 181 -1.43 21.57 -7.04
C SER A 181 -2.12 21.98 -5.73
N ARG A 182 -1.30 22.16 -4.70
CA ARG A 182 -1.71 22.62 -3.38
C ARG A 182 -0.70 23.65 -2.88
N THR A 183 -1.18 24.84 -2.58
CA THR A 183 -0.37 25.81 -1.84
C THR A 183 -0.16 25.26 -0.44
N SER A 184 1.07 24.83 -0.12
CA SER A 184 1.40 24.49 1.26
C SER A 184 1.65 25.75 2.05
N VAL A 185 1.10 25.79 3.26
CA VAL A 185 1.30 26.87 4.21
C VAL A 185 1.95 26.25 5.44
N THR A 186 3.06 26.82 5.88
CA THR A 186 3.73 26.40 7.11
C THR A 186 2.86 26.73 8.32
N ALA A 187 3.13 26.10 9.47
CA ALA A 187 2.37 26.35 10.70
C ALA A 187 2.34 27.83 11.14
N ASP A 188 3.35 28.63 10.73
CA ASP A 188 3.43 30.06 10.98
C ASP A 188 2.86 30.94 9.84
N GLY A 189 2.13 30.34 8.90
CA GLY A 189 1.35 31.06 7.89
C GLY A 189 2.10 31.45 6.62
N ARG A 190 3.36 31.01 6.43
CA ARG A 190 4.10 31.31 5.19
C ARG A 190 3.74 30.30 4.11
N ALA A 191 3.32 30.81 2.96
CA ALA A 191 3.09 29.97 1.78
C ALA A 191 4.42 29.56 1.15
N ASN A 192 4.52 28.30 0.71
CA ASN A 192 5.61 27.89 -0.16
C ASN A 192 5.40 28.50 -1.55
N PRO A 193 6.38 29.21 -2.12
CA PRO A 193 6.28 29.76 -3.48
C PRO A 193 6.26 28.66 -4.56
N HIS A 194 6.68 27.44 -4.23
CA HIS A 194 6.58 26.29 -5.13
C HIS A 194 5.20 25.64 -5.02
N GLU A 195 4.55 25.42 -6.17
CA GLU A 195 3.39 24.53 -6.24
C GLU A 195 3.82 23.10 -5.92
N LEU A 196 3.70 22.72 -4.66
CA LEU A 196 3.65 21.31 -4.30
C LEU A 196 2.35 20.74 -4.84
N GLY A 197 2.33 19.47 -5.24
CA GLY A 197 1.06 18.83 -5.51
C GLY A 197 1.10 17.36 -5.19
N SER A 198 -0.07 16.85 -4.85
CA SER A 198 -0.22 15.47 -4.44
C SER A 198 -0.89 14.68 -5.57
N PRO A 199 -0.52 13.41 -5.77
CA PRO A 199 -1.27 12.54 -6.65
C PRO A 199 -2.68 12.39 -6.07
N VAL A 200 -3.70 12.45 -6.93
CA VAL A 200 -5.07 12.13 -6.58
C VAL A 200 -5.61 11.09 -7.56
N PHE A 201 -6.56 10.28 -7.10
CA PHE A 201 -7.19 9.26 -7.92
C PHE A 201 -7.83 9.90 -9.16
N GLY A 202 -7.49 9.39 -10.34
CA GLY A 202 -8.01 9.88 -11.63
C GLY A 202 -8.86 8.87 -12.40
N GLY A 203 -8.85 7.59 -12.01
CA GLY A 203 -9.67 6.56 -12.64
C GLY A 203 -8.97 5.22 -12.73
N LEU A 204 -9.73 4.22 -13.21
CA LEU A 204 -9.26 2.85 -13.40
C LEU A 204 -9.63 2.37 -14.80
N ASN A 205 -8.69 1.71 -15.45
CA ASN A 205 -8.93 0.95 -16.68
C ASN A 205 -8.53 -0.50 -16.45
N TYR A 206 -9.39 -1.45 -16.81
CA TYR A 206 -9.11 -2.87 -16.59
C TYR A 206 -8.64 -3.51 -17.88
N LEU A 207 -7.61 -4.35 -17.75
CA LEU A 207 -6.99 -5.03 -18.88
C LEU A 207 -7.16 -6.54 -18.76
N ARG A 208 -7.36 -7.17 -19.91
CA ARG A 208 -7.27 -8.61 -20.08
C ARG A 208 -5.98 -8.90 -20.83
N ILE A 209 -5.02 -9.52 -20.14
CA ILE A 209 -3.80 -10.04 -20.75
C ILE A 209 -4.18 -11.35 -21.46
N THR A 210 -4.08 -11.38 -22.79
CA THR A 210 -4.36 -12.55 -23.64
C THR A 210 -3.08 -13.26 -24.02
#